data_AF-A0A1B6CIS7-F1
#
_entry.id   AF-A0A1B6CIS7-F1
#
_cell.length_a   1.000
_cell.length_b   1.000
_cell.length_c   1.000
_cell.angle_alpha   90.00
_cell.angle_beta   90.00
_cell.angle_gamma   90.00
#
_symmetry.space_group_name_H-M   'P 1'
#
loop_
_entity.id
_entity.type
_entity.pdbx_description
1 polymer ?
#
loop_
_entity_poly.entity_id
_entity_poly.type
_entity_poly.pdbx_seq_one_letter_code
_entity_poly.pdbx_strand_id
1 'polypeptide(L)'
;HHHSQQNPVPIIGGVLSPEAHDFSLDESYDSEEDSDHYEDFSSDAESVSDGESSQRNSKRERYFWQYNVQAKGPKGQRLVLKTKCEDPHFLNQVTDPVFSPQCTLQGIKHSGKARKGDGNDLTPNPRKLQAIGKELDKLGRVINEMTPVSELPFNARPITRKEKNKLASRACRLKKKAQHEANKIKLYGLETEHRRLLSAISQIKQLLRARFVADPGEIPDLPKLTDKIVKAATKTKIAGQTTEFVNKVLDKVKAGVGSGGLDDL
;
A
#
# COMPACT_ATOMS: atom_id res chain seq x y z
N HIS A 1 31.21 -47.63 -37.99
CA HIS A 1 30.53 -46.59 -38.78
C HIS A 1 29.08 -47.03 -38.98
N HIS A 2 28.12 -46.19 -38.53
CA HIS A 2 26.63 -46.27 -38.66
C HIS A 2 25.88 -47.47 -38.04
N HIS A 3 25.08 -47.27 -36.96
CA HIS A 3 23.61 -46.97 -36.90
C HIS A 3 22.73 -48.18 -37.35
N SER A 4 21.68 -48.66 -36.68
CA SER A 4 20.74 -48.09 -35.69
C SER A 4 19.83 -49.19 -35.07
N GLN A 5 19.37 -48.95 -33.83
CA GLN A 5 18.06 -49.27 -33.21
C GLN A 5 17.52 -50.71 -33.03
N GLN A 6 17.26 -51.05 -31.76
CA GLN A 6 16.16 -51.91 -31.29
C GLN A 6 15.51 -51.29 -30.04
N ASN A 7 14.18 -51.19 -30.02
CA ASN A 7 13.34 -50.98 -28.82
C ASN A 7 13.16 -52.34 -28.09
N PRO A 8 12.83 -52.40 -26.78
CA PRO A 8 11.42 -52.39 -26.37
C PRO A 8 11.10 -51.77 -24.98
N VAL A 9 9.79 -51.64 -24.71
CA VAL A 9 9.09 -51.08 -23.53
C VAL A 9 9.08 -52.06 -22.32
N PRO A 10 8.96 -51.59 -21.06
CA PRO A 10 7.80 -51.92 -20.20
C PRO A 10 7.29 -50.71 -19.37
N ILE A 11 5.98 -50.41 -19.28
CA ILE A 11 4.90 -50.94 -18.40
C ILE A 11 4.91 -50.42 -16.94
N ILE A 12 3.90 -49.56 -16.65
CA ILE A 12 3.02 -49.40 -15.47
C ILE A 12 3.59 -48.96 -14.09
N GLY A 13 2.98 -47.89 -13.55
CA GLY A 13 2.53 -47.87 -12.15
C GLY A 13 2.78 -46.58 -11.35
N GLY A 14 1.74 -45.79 -11.07
CA GLY A 14 1.78 -44.75 -10.04
C GLY A 14 0.83 -43.58 -10.26
N VAL A 15 -0.38 -43.70 -9.74
CA VAL A 15 -1.54 -42.79 -9.87
C VAL A 15 -1.59 -41.78 -8.70
N LEU A 16 -2.40 -40.73 -8.88
CA LEU A 16 -3.07 -39.80 -7.92
C LEU A 16 -2.40 -38.40 -7.86
N SER A 17 -3.02 -37.26 -8.16
CA SER A 17 -4.44 -36.85 -8.29
C SER A 17 -4.48 -35.35 -8.75
N PRO A 18 -5.63 -34.70 -9.01
CA PRO A 18 -6.42 -34.70 -10.25
C PRO A 18 -6.39 -33.35 -11.00
N GLU A 19 -6.69 -33.42 -12.31
CA GLU A 19 -6.99 -32.29 -13.21
C GLU A 19 -8.08 -31.38 -12.65
N ALA A 20 -7.80 -30.06 -12.64
CA ALA A 20 -8.81 -29.06 -12.41
C ALA A 20 -9.74 -29.01 -13.64
N HIS A 21 -11.01 -29.30 -13.41
CA HIS A 21 -12.10 -29.17 -14.39
C HIS A 21 -12.10 -27.79 -15.04
N ASP A 22 -11.99 -27.79 -16.36
CA ASP A 22 -12.24 -26.65 -17.24
C ASP A 22 -13.75 -26.40 -17.28
N PHE A 23 -14.23 -25.44 -16.50
CA PHE A 23 -15.63 -25.02 -16.56
C PHE A 23 -15.81 -23.99 -17.68
N SER A 24 -16.13 -24.48 -18.87
CA SER A 24 -16.84 -23.71 -19.89
C SER A 24 -18.29 -23.51 -19.40
N LEU A 25 -18.59 -22.34 -18.83
CA LEU A 25 -19.97 -21.95 -18.54
C LEU A 25 -20.45 -21.00 -19.64
N ASP A 26 -21.24 -21.59 -20.53
CA ASP A 26 -21.99 -20.96 -21.61
C ASP A 26 -23.11 -20.05 -21.08
N GLU A 27 -23.47 -19.10 -21.92
CA GLU A 27 -24.34 -17.94 -21.75
C GLU A 27 -25.81 -18.27 -21.47
N SER A 28 -26.55 -17.20 -21.12
CA SER A 28 -28.02 -17.06 -21.09
C SER A 28 -28.64 -17.32 -19.69
N TYR A 29 -29.57 -16.54 -19.13
CA TYR A 29 -30.66 -15.75 -19.69
C TYR A 29 -30.99 -14.55 -18.75
N ASP A 30 -31.48 -13.49 -19.38
CA ASP A 30 -32.07 -12.28 -18.86
C ASP A 30 -33.31 -12.56 -17.98
N SER A 31 -33.42 -11.89 -16.83
CA SER A 31 -34.68 -11.75 -16.08
C SER A 31 -34.59 -10.50 -15.20
N GLU A 32 -35.05 -9.39 -15.77
CA GLU A 32 -35.49 -8.20 -15.05
C GLU A 32 -36.79 -8.52 -14.31
N GLU A 33 -36.76 -8.54 -12.97
CA GLU A 33 -37.98 -8.38 -12.19
C GLU A 33 -37.70 -7.49 -10.97
N ASP A 34 -38.13 -6.24 -11.16
CA ASP A 34 -38.28 -5.18 -10.17
C ASP A 34 -39.34 -5.60 -9.15
N SER A 35 -38.94 -5.82 -7.90
CA SER A 35 -39.87 -6.01 -6.79
C SER A 35 -39.34 -5.36 -5.52
N ASP A 36 -39.66 -4.07 -5.39
CA ASP A 36 -39.53 -3.27 -4.18
C ASP A 36 -40.47 -3.80 -3.08
N HIS A 37 -39.97 -4.68 -2.22
CA HIS A 37 -40.64 -5.05 -0.97
C HIS A 37 -39.68 -4.87 0.21
N TYR A 38 -39.75 -3.69 0.84
CA TYR A 38 -39.07 -3.39 2.10
C TYR A 38 -39.98 -3.80 3.26
N GLU A 39 -39.75 -4.99 3.81
CA GLU A 39 -40.29 -5.39 5.12
C GLU A 39 -39.33 -4.92 6.22
N ASP A 40 -39.86 -4.04 7.08
CA ASP A 40 -39.24 -3.45 8.25
C ASP A 40 -39.29 -4.47 9.41
N PHE A 41 -38.23 -5.26 9.58
CA PHE A 41 -38.09 -6.12 10.76
C PHE A 41 -37.17 -5.47 11.79
N SER A 42 -37.79 -4.65 12.64
CA SER A 42 -37.24 -4.26 13.93
C SER A 42 -37.22 -5.47 14.87
N SER A 43 -36.05 -6.09 15.07
CA SER A 43 -35.83 -6.98 16.20
C SER A 43 -34.70 -6.48 17.09
N ASP A 44 -35.14 -6.04 18.27
CA ASP A 44 -34.38 -5.81 19.49
C ASP A 44 -33.44 -6.99 19.78
N ALA A 45 -32.16 -6.70 20.00
CA ALA A 45 -31.15 -7.70 20.35
C ALA A 45 -30.52 -7.30 21.67
N GLU A 46 -31.09 -7.89 22.72
CA GLU A 46 -30.66 -7.86 24.10
C GLU A 46 -29.17 -8.10 24.30
N SER A 47 -28.65 -7.37 25.28
CA SER A 47 -27.29 -7.35 25.77
C SER A 47 -26.87 -8.69 26.38
N VAL A 48 -25.79 -9.27 25.85
CA VAL A 48 -24.96 -10.24 26.60
C VAL A 48 -23.50 -9.80 26.63
N SER A 49 -23.05 -9.64 27.86
CA SER A 49 -21.73 -9.30 28.34
C SER A 49 -20.72 -10.40 28.03
N ASP A 50 -19.60 -10.05 27.41
CA ASP A 50 -18.34 -10.79 27.58
C ASP A 50 -17.24 -9.85 28.07
N GLY A 51 -16.86 -10.07 29.32
CA GLY A 51 -15.68 -9.47 29.91
C GLY A 51 -14.46 -10.30 29.51
N GLU A 52 -13.60 -9.73 28.68
CA GLU A 52 -12.21 -10.13 28.66
C GLU A 52 -11.29 -8.92 28.48
N SER A 53 -10.31 -8.88 29.36
CA SER A 53 -9.29 -7.85 29.52
C SER A 53 -8.55 -7.54 28.22
N SER A 54 -8.71 -6.31 27.73
CA SER A 54 -7.78 -5.74 26.75
C SER A 54 -7.33 -4.37 27.23
N GLN A 55 -6.03 -4.33 27.56
CA GLN A 55 -5.28 -3.16 27.98
C GLN A 55 -5.69 -1.91 27.20
N ARG A 56 -5.97 -0.85 27.96
CA ARG A 56 -6.11 0.53 27.49
C ARG A 56 -4.82 1.01 26.82
N ASN A 57 -4.53 0.53 25.61
CA ASN A 57 -3.70 1.29 24.70
C ASN A 57 -4.53 2.52 24.31
N SER A 58 -4.11 3.70 24.75
CA SER A 58 -4.60 4.96 24.21
C SER A 58 -4.56 4.83 22.69
N LYS A 59 -5.74 4.68 22.06
CA LYS A 59 -5.85 4.46 20.62
C LYS A 59 -5.22 5.67 19.95
N ARG A 60 -3.95 5.55 19.54
CA ARG A 60 -3.29 6.58 18.73
C ARG A 60 -4.24 6.88 17.60
N GLU A 61 -4.68 8.12 17.55
CA GLU A 61 -5.71 8.55 16.63
C GLU A 61 -5.25 8.21 15.21
N ARG A 62 -6.09 7.52 14.46
CA ARG A 62 -5.74 7.10 13.10
C ARG A 62 -5.75 8.33 12.21
N TYR A 63 -4.65 8.61 11.55
CA TYR A 63 -4.57 9.73 10.62
C TYR A 63 -5.52 9.52 9.44
N PHE A 64 -6.03 10.61 8.86
CA PHE A 64 -7.04 10.55 7.79
C PHE A 64 -6.59 9.70 6.58
N TRP A 65 -5.29 9.70 6.29
CA TRP A 65 -4.68 8.96 5.19
C TRP A 65 -4.40 7.48 5.51
N GLN A 66 -4.55 7.06 6.77
CA GLN A 66 -4.42 5.66 7.17
C GLN A 66 -5.71 4.90 6.81
N TYR A 67 -5.60 4.06 5.80
CA TYR A 67 -6.70 3.21 5.37
C TYR A 67 -6.87 2.01 6.30
N ASN A 68 -8.09 1.76 6.76
CA ASN A 68 -8.39 0.58 7.57
C ASN A 68 -8.64 -0.63 6.66
N VAL A 69 -7.69 -1.58 6.63
CA VAL A 69 -7.80 -2.79 5.80
C VAL A 69 -8.95 -3.70 6.26
N GLN A 70 -9.34 -3.62 7.54
CA GLN A 70 -10.37 -4.46 8.15
C GLN A 70 -11.82 -4.11 7.73
N ALA A 71 -12.04 -2.99 7.06
CA ALA A 71 -13.39 -2.54 6.70
C ALA A 71 -13.92 -3.17 5.39
N LYS A 72 -13.22 -4.16 4.82
CA LYS A 72 -13.65 -4.87 3.61
C LYS A 72 -13.56 -6.37 3.85
N GLY A 73 -14.62 -7.09 3.48
CA GLY A 73 -14.69 -8.55 3.52
C GLY A 73 -13.60 -9.24 2.67
N PRO A 74 -13.61 -10.57 2.62
CA PRO A 74 -12.59 -11.36 1.94
C PRO A 74 -12.38 -10.85 0.51
N LYS A 75 -11.17 -10.39 0.19
CA LYS A 75 -10.81 -10.03 -1.19
C LYS A 75 -10.39 -11.30 -1.91
N GLY A 76 -10.74 -11.42 -3.19
CA GLY A 76 -10.29 -12.51 -4.07
C GLY A 76 -8.76 -12.65 -4.11
N GLN A 77 -8.30 -13.77 -4.68
CA GLN A 77 -6.89 -14.16 -4.67
C GLN A 77 -5.99 -13.04 -5.23
N ARG A 78 -5.08 -12.52 -4.39
CA ARG A 78 -4.15 -11.47 -4.78
C ARG A 78 -3.08 -12.06 -5.68
N LEU A 79 -2.95 -11.55 -6.90
CA LEU A 79 -1.80 -11.85 -7.76
C LEU A 79 -0.53 -11.34 -7.06
N VAL A 80 0.33 -12.26 -6.64
CA VAL A 80 1.64 -11.95 -6.07
C VAL A 80 2.68 -12.33 -7.11
N LEU A 81 3.15 -11.34 -7.85
CA LEU A 81 4.35 -11.55 -8.68
C LEU A 81 5.54 -11.68 -7.73
N LYS A 82 6.29 -12.78 -7.85
CA LYS A 82 7.55 -12.93 -7.14
C LYS A 82 8.58 -12.00 -7.78
N THR A 83 8.89 -10.89 -7.11
CA THR A 83 10.05 -10.08 -7.47
C THR A 83 11.30 -10.88 -7.10
N LYS A 84 12.17 -11.19 -8.07
CA LYS A 84 13.48 -11.75 -7.77
C LYS A 84 14.26 -10.67 -7.01
N CYS A 85 14.57 -10.94 -5.74
CA CYS A 85 15.47 -10.09 -4.96
C CYS A 85 16.88 -10.55 -5.28
N GLU A 86 17.59 -9.84 -6.15
CA GLU A 86 18.95 -10.23 -6.57
C GLU A 86 20.01 -9.71 -5.59
N ASP A 87 19.91 -8.44 -5.15
CA ASP A 87 20.84 -7.82 -4.18
C ASP A 87 20.13 -6.78 -3.29
N PRO A 88 20.17 -6.89 -1.94
CA PRO A 88 19.55 -5.92 -1.02
C PRO A 88 20.18 -4.52 -1.04
N HIS A 89 21.35 -4.34 -1.66
CA HIS A 89 22.00 -3.04 -1.86
C HIS A 89 21.50 -2.29 -3.10
N PHE A 90 20.67 -2.91 -3.93
CA PHE A 90 20.08 -2.29 -5.10
C PHE A 90 18.56 -2.37 -5.02
N LEU A 91 17.90 -1.21 -5.02
CA LEU A 91 16.44 -1.16 -5.05
C LEU A 91 15.95 -1.59 -6.43
N ASN A 92 14.96 -2.49 -6.43
CA ASN A 92 14.25 -2.86 -7.65
C ASN A 92 13.52 -1.64 -8.22
N GLN A 93 13.51 -1.52 -9.55
CA GLN A 93 12.67 -0.53 -10.20
C GLN A 93 11.20 -0.81 -9.90
N VAL A 94 10.49 0.19 -9.37
CA VAL A 94 9.06 0.06 -9.09
C VAL A 94 8.30 0.10 -10.41
N THR A 95 7.90 -1.07 -10.89
CA THR A 95 7.12 -1.24 -12.12
C THR A 95 5.78 -1.86 -11.78
N ASP A 96 4.71 -1.25 -12.28
CA ASP A 96 3.37 -1.83 -12.20
C ASP A 96 3.36 -3.16 -12.98
N PRO A 97 2.99 -4.28 -12.33
CA PRO A 97 2.96 -5.59 -12.96
C PRO A 97 2.18 -5.62 -14.28
N VAL A 98 1.12 -4.82 -14.41
CA VAL A 98 0.30 -4.76 -15.63
C VAL A 98 1.11 -4.25 -16.84
N PHE A 99 2.14 -3.42 -16.61
CA PHE A 99 3.00 -2.86 -17.65
C PHE A 99 4.40 -3.49 -17.66
N SER A 100 4.64 -4.52 -16.86
CA SER A 100 5.94 -5.19 -16.80
C SER A 100 6.12 -6.14 -18.00
N PRO A 101 7.24 -6.05 -18.76
CA PRO A 101 7.53 -6.97 -19.86
C PRO A 101 7.56 -8.43 -19.43
N GLN A 102 7.85 -8.70 -18.15
CA GLN A 102 7.95 -10.04 -17.56
C GLN A 102 6.60 -10.58 -17.07
N CYS A 103 5.51 -9.80 -17.19
CA CYS A 103 4.17 -10.21 -16.79
C CYS A 103 3.45 -10.93 -17.93
N THR A 104 3.87 -12.16 -18.22
CA THR A 104 3.09 -13.08 -19.06
C THR A 104 2.11 -13.86 -18.19
N LEU A 105 1.21 -13.16 -17.47
CA LEU A 105 0.18 -13.84 -16.70
C LEU A 105 -0.87 -14.40 -17.66
N GLN A 106 -0.90 -15.72 -17.81
CA GLN A 106 -1.88 -16.45 -18.60
C GLN A 106 -3.30 -16.05 -18.17
N GLY A 107 -4.11 -15.56 -19.12
CA GLY A 107 -5.48 -15.06 -18.86
C GLY A 107 -5.63 -13.55 -18.64
N ILE A 108 -4.54 -12.78 -18.44
CA ILE A 108 -4.61 -11.31 -18.33
C ILE A 108 -4.19 -10.67 -19.64
N LYS A 109 -5.12 -10.61 -20.60
CA LYS A 109 -4.96 -9.77 -21.79
C LYS A 109 -5.28 -8.33 -21.40
N HIS A 110 -4.31 -7.43 -21.51
CA HIS A 110 -4.59 -6.01 -21.46
C HIS A 110 -5.48 -5.65 -22.67
N SER A 111 -6.76 -5.35 -22.44
CA SER A 111 -7.69 -4.95 -23.52
C SER A 111 -7.38 -3.56 -24.12
N GLY A 112 -6.14 -3.07 -23.99
CA GLY A 112 -5.71 -1.72 -24.38
C GLY A 112 -6.27 -0.59 -23.49
N LYS A 113 -7.13 -0.92 -22.50
CA LYS A 113 -7.72 0.07 -21.59
C LYS A 113 -6.79 0.49 -20.45
N ALA A 114 -5.79 -0.32 -20.12
CA ALA A 114 -4.78 0.03 -19.11
C ALA A 114 -3.84 1.09 -19.69
N ARG A 115 -3.73 2.24 -19.01
CA ARG A 115 -2.87 3.36 -19.41
C ARG A 115 -2.03 3.78 -18.21
N LYS A 116 -0.78 4.17 -18.45
CA LYS A 116 0.03 4.86 -17.43
C LYS A 116 -0.68 6.17 -17.09
N GLY A 117 -1.15 6.28 -15.85
CA GLY A 117 -1.86 7.46 -15.35
C GLY A 117 -1.23 7.99 -14.06
N ASP A 118 -1.93 8.88 -13.36
CA ASP A 118 -1.52 9.46 -12.06
C ASP A 118 -1.22 8.39 -10.98
N GLY A 119 -1.76 7.17 -11.14
CA GLY A 119 -1.48 6.04 -10.25
C GLY A 119 -0.07 5.43 -10.42
N ASN A 120 0.62 5.73 -11.53
CA ASN A 120 1.99 5.29 -11.79
C ASN A 120 3.02 6.39 -11.50
N ASP A 121 2.59 7.63 -11.29
CA ASP A 121 3.47 8.71 -10.84
C ASP A 121 3.77 8.53 -9.35
N LEU A 122 5.03 8.27 -9.02
CA LEU A 122 5.49 8.06 -7.64
C LEU A 122 6.05 9.33 -7.01
N THR A 123 5.97 10.48 -7.69
CA THR A 123 6.46 11.75 -7.17
C THR A 123 5.70 12.15 -5.91
N PRO A 124 6.37 12.38 -4.77
CA PRO A 124 5.68 12.75 -3.54
C PRO A 124 5.11 14.18 -3.64
N ASN A 125 3.82 14.34 -3.30
CA ASN A 125 3.17 15.66 -3.27
C ASN A 125 2.48 15.94 -1.92
N PRO A 126 3.23 16.48 -0.93
CA PRO A 126 2.69 16.81 0.38
C PRO A 126 1.53 17.81 0.37
N ARG A 127 1.52 18.78 -0.56
CA ARG A 127 0.42 19.76 -0.72
C ARG A 127 -0.86 19.08 -1.16
N LYS A 128 -0.77 18.17 -2.14
CA LYS A 128 -1.91 17.36 -2.61
C LYS A 128 -2.49 16.54 -1.45
N LEU A 129 -1.64 15.89 -0.64
CA LEU A 129 -2.09 15.15 0.53
C LEU A 129 -2.81 16.05 1.56
N GLN A 130 -2.26 17.23 1.85
CA GLN A 130 -2.89 18.19 2.75
C GLN A 130 -4.24 18.70 2.22
N ALA A 131 -4.34 19.00 0.93
CA ALA A 131 -5.58 19.45 0.29
C ALA A 131 -6.68 18.37 0.36
N ILE A 132 -6.32 17.11 0.12
CA ILE A 132 -7.25 15.97 0.29
C ILE A 132 -7.71 15.87 1.75
N GLY A 133 -6.82 16.10 2.73
CA GLY A 133 -7.17 16.15 4.15
C GLY A 133 -8.23 17.19 4.45
N LYS A 134 -8.05 18.43 3.97
CA LYS A 134 -9.05 19.51 4.13
C LYS A 134 -10.40 19.17 3.50
N GLU A 135 -10.39 18.51 2.33
CA GLU A 135 -11.62 18.08 1.66
C GLU A 135 -12.34 16.97 2.43
N LEU A 136 -11.58 16.02 3.00
CA LEU A 136 -12.12 14.99 3.89
C LEU A 136 -12.76 15.59 5.15
N ASP A 137 -12.12 16.58 5.76
CA ASP A 137 -12.66 17.28 6.92
C ASP A 137 -13.98 17.98 6.56
N LYS A 138 -14.04 18.64 5.41
CA LYS A 138 -15.27 19.27 4.91
C LYS A 138 -16.39 18.25 4.70
N LEU A 139 -16.10 17.11 4.05
CA LEU A 139 -17.09 16.06 3.83
C LEU A 139 -17.54 15.44 5.15
N GLY A 140 -16.63 15.22 6.10
CA GLY A 140 -16.95 14.72 7.43
C GLY A 140 -17.92 15.63 8.16
N ARG A 141 -17.70 16.95 8.13
CA ARG A 141 -18.63 17.93 8.70
C ARG A 141 -20.00 17.88 8.06
N VAL A 142 -20.08 17.96 6.72
CA VAL A 142 -21.36 17.92 6.00
C VAL A 142 -22.14 16.63 6.30
N ILE A 143 -21.48 15.46 6.30
CA ILE A 143 -22.13 14.19 6.61
C ILE A 143 -22.65 14.14 8.05
N ASN A 144 -21.93 14.72 9.00
CA ASN A 144 -22.31 14.74 10.42
C ASN A 144 -23.40 15.78 10.72
N GLU A 145 -23.48 16.86 9.93
CA GLU A 145 -24.51 17.91 10.03
C GLU A 145 -25.85 17.47 9.41
N MET A 146 -25.86 16.45 8.56
CA MET A 146 -27.10 15.89 8.01
C MET A 146 -27.95 15.23 9.10
N THR A 147 -29.25 15.53 9.10
CA THR A 147 -30.23 14.86 9.98
C THR A 147 -30.17 13.35 9.80
N PRO A 148 -30.15 12.57 10.90
CA PRO A 148 -30.24 11.12 10.83
C PRO A 148 -31.46 10.66 10.05
N VAL A 149 -31.28 9.67 9.17
CA VAL A 149 -32.35 9.19 8.27
C VAL A 149 -33.57 8.68 9.06
N SER A 150 -33.36 8.17 10.28
CA SER A 150 -34.41 7.74 11.21
C SER A 150 -35.36 8.85 11.63
N GLU A 151 -34.86 10.09 11.72
CA GLU A 151 -35.60 11.25 12.22
C GLU A 151 -36.34 12.01 11.11
N LEU A 152 -36.18 11.59 9.85
CA LEU A 152 -36.79 12.26 8.70
C LEU A 152 -38.16 11.69 8.33
N PRO A 153 -39.07 12.51 7.77
CA PRO A 153 -40.32 12.04 7.18
C PRO A 153 -40.09 10.99 6.08
N PHE A 154 -40.98 10.00 5.96
CA PHE A 154 -40.82 8.84 5.06
C PHE A 154 -40.50 9.21 3.61
N ASN A 155 -41.14 10.25 3.07
CA ASN A 155 -40.91 10.73 1.71
C ASN A 155 -39.52 11.36 1.48
N ALA A 156 -38.87 11.89 2.52
CA ALA A 156 -37.54 12.50 2.46
C ALA A 156 -36.39 11.52 2.72
N ARG A 157 -36.68 10.35 3.33
CA ARG A 157 -35.66 9.33 3.65
C ARG A 157 -34.90 8.81 2.43
N PRO A 158 -35.53 8.45 1.29
CA PRO A 158 -34.81 7.91 0.13
C PRO A 158 -33.81 8.91 -0.45
N ILE A 159 -34.20 10.19 -0.54
CA ILE A 159 -33.38 11.28 -1.08
C ILE A 159 -32.15 11.50 -0.18
N THR A 160 -32.39 11.64 1.12
CA THR A 160 -31.31 11.84 2.10
C THR A 160 -30.35 10.66 2.14
N ARG A 161 -30.85 9.43 2.08
CA ARG A 161 -30.02 8.21 2.02
C ARG A 161 -29.13 8.22 0.77
N LYS A 162 -29.67 8.58 -0.39
CA LYS A 162 -28.93 8.69 -1.66
C LYS A 162 -27.82 9.76 -1.56
N GLU A 163 -28.11 10.91 -0.98
CA GLU A 163 -27.14 11.99 -0.79
C GLU A 163 -26.03 11.60 0.22
N LYS A 164 -26.40 11.03 1.37
CA LYS A 164 -25.44 10.54 2.38
C LYS A 164 -24.49 9.50 1.78
N ASN A 165 -25.01 8.55 1.00
CA ASN A 165 -24.21 7.54 0.31
C ASN A 165 -23.28 8.14 -0.76
N LYS A 166 -23.72 9.19 -1.47
CA LYS A 166 -22.89 9.92 -2.44
C LYS A 166 -21.69 10.58 -1.75
N LEU A 167 -21.92 11.27 -0.64
CA LEU A 167 -20.87 11.93 0.14
C LEU A 167 -19.92 10.91 0.79
N ALA A 168 -20.45 9.85 1.40
CA ALA A 168 -19.65 8.78 1.98
C ALA A 168 -18.78 8.07 0.94
N SER A 169 -19.33 7.80 -0.25
CA SER A 169 -18.58 7.23 -1.37
C SER A 169 -17.45 8.14 -1.84
N ARG A 170 -17.68 9.46 -1.91
CA ARG A 170 -16.63 10.45 -2.23
C ARG A 170 -15.54 10.46 -1.16
N ALA A 171 -15.90 10.49 0.12
CA ALA A 171 -14.95 10.45 1.23
C ALA A 171 -14.09 9.16 1.19
N CYS A 172 -14.70 8.00 0.92
CA CYS A 172 -13.98 6.73 0.78
C CYS A 172 -12.96 6.76 -0.37
N ARG A 173 -13.34 7.31 -1.54
CA ARG A 173 -12.41 7.48 -2.67
C ARG A 173 -11.25 8.42 -2.33
N LEU A 174 -11.53 9.55 -1.67
CA LEU A 174 -10.51 10.49 -1.23
C LEU A 174 -9.56 9.87 -0.21
N LYS A 175 -10.07 9.06 0.73
CA LYS A 175 -9.23 8.32 1.69
C LYS A 175 -8.27 7.35 0.99
N LYS A 176 -8.73 6.65 -0.05
CA LYS A 176 -7.85 5.81 -0.90
C LYS A 176 -6.79 6.64 -1.62
N LYS A 177 -7.14 7.81 -2.16
CA LYS A 177 -6.18 8.74 -2.78
C LYS A 177 -5.16 9.28 -1.76
N ALA A 178 -5.62 9.69 -0.58
CA ALA A 178 -4.77 10.15 0.51
C ALA A 178 -3.77 9.08 0.93
N GLN A 179 -4.20 7.83 1.03
CA GLN A 179 -3.30 6.71 1.34
C GLN A 179 -2.22 6.55 0.26
N HIS A 180 -2.59 6.64 -1.02
CA HIS A 180 -1.65 6.54 -2.12
C HIS A 180 -0.61 7.68 -2.08
N GLU A 181 -1.05 8.92 -1.92
CA GLU A 181 -0.14 10.08 -1.79
C GLU A 181 0.77 9.99 -0.55
N ALA A 182 0.24 9.51 0.58
CA ALA A 182 1.06 9.24 1.76
C ALA A 182 2.11 8.15 1.50
N ASN A 183 1.77 7.10 0.76
CA ASN A 183 2.72 6.05 0.39
C ASN A 183 3.84 6.56 -0.53
N LYS A 184 3.56 7.53 -1.43
CA LYS A 184 4.62 8.19 -2.24
C LYS A 184 5.63 8.91 -1.34
N ILE A 185 5.13 9.65 -0.34
CA ILE A 185 5.99 10.33 0.65
C ILE A 185 6.84 9.29 1.42
N LYS A 186 6.22 8.19 1.88
CA LYS A 186 6.94 7.12 2.57
C LYS A 186 8.02 6.49 1.70
N LEU A 187 7.70 6.18 0.45
CA LEU A 187 8.65 5.61 -0.52
C LEU A 187 9.85 6.53 -0.67
N TYR A 188 9.61 7.81 -0.96
CA TYR A 188 10.67 8.81 -1.10
C TYR A 188 11.56 8.88 0.16
N GLY A 189 10.95 8.96 1.35
CA GLY A 189 11.71 8.98 2.60
C GLY A 189 12.57 7.74 2.81
N LEU A 190 12.03 6.55 2.55
CA LEU A 190 12.75 5.28 2.67
C LEU A 190 13.89 5.16 1.64
N GLU A 191 13.67 5.62 0.40
CA GLU A 191 14.70 5.68 -0.63
C GLU A 191 15.86 6.60 -0.24
N THR A 192 15.55 7.77 0.31
CA THR A 192 16.57 8.71 0.81
C THR A 192 17.34 8.13 1.99
N GLU A 193 16.66 7.51 2.95
CA GLU A 193 17.32 6.81 4.07
C GLU A 193 18.23 5.69 3.57
N HIS A 194 17.75 4.87 2.64
CA HIS A 194 18.52 3.79 2.03
C HIS A 194 19.78 4.30 1.32
N ARG A 195 19.65 5.34 0.49
CA ARG A 195 20.78 5.97 -0.21
C ARG A 195 21.84 6.50 0.75
N ARG A 196 21.41 7.15 1.83
CA ARG A 196 22.30 7.67 2.88
C ARG A 196 23.04 6.55 3.60
N LEU A 197 22.36 5.46 3.95
CA LEU A 197 22.99 4.29 4.56
C LEU A 197 24.00 3.61 3.62
N LEU A 198 23.68 3.46 2.34
CA LEU A 198 24.62 2.93 1.34
C LEU A 198 25.86 3.81 1.17
N SER A 199 25.68 5.13 1.14
CA SER A 199 26.80 6.08 1.11
C SER A 199 27.71 5.91 2.32
N ALA A 200 27.14 5.76 3.51
CA ALA A 200 27.89 5.52 4.75
C ALA A 200 28.66 4.19 4.72
N ILE A 201 28.04 3.12 4.23
CA ILE A 201 28.70 1.82 4.03
C ILE A 201 29.87 1.97 3.05
N SER A 202 29.69 2.71 1.96
CA SER A 202 30.74 2.97 0.98
C SER A 202 31.91 3.75 1.60
N GLN A 203 31.62 4.79 2.38
CA GLN A 203 32.63 5.59 3.10
C GLN A 203 33.43 4.74 4.08
N ILE A 204 32.76 3.88 4.86
CA ILE A 204 33.43 2.97 5.80
C ILE A 204 34.30 1.96 5.03
N LYS A 205 33.82 1.40 3.92
CA LYS A 205 34.62 0.51 3.05
C LYS A 205 35.88 1.20 2.52
N GLN A 206 35.77 2.44 2.07
CA GLN A 206 36.92 3.24 1.60
C GLN A 206 37.92 3.49 2.72
N LEU A 207 37.43 3.86 3.90
CA LEU A 207 38.23 4.11 5.09
C LEU A 207 38.96 2.86 5.57
N LEU A 208 38.32 1.68 5.53
CA LEU A 208 38.97 0.40 5.80
C LEU A 208 40.06 0.09 4.77
N ARG A 209 39.76 0.24 3.47
CA ARG A 209 40.75 0.03 2.39
C ARG A 209 41.97 0.94 2.56
N ALA A 210 41.75 2.21 2.87
CA ALA A 210 42.83 3.15 3.12
C ALA A 210 43.75 2.68 4.27
N ARG A 211 43.23 1.98 5.28
CA ARG A 211 44.08 1.43 6.37
C ARG A 211 44.89 0.23 5.98
N PHE A 212 44.36 -0.62 5.10
CA PHE A 212 45.12 -1.75 4.60
C PHE A 212 46.26 -1.33 3.66
N VAL A 213 46.19 -0.13 3.08
CA VAL A 213 47.19 0.39 2.13
C VAL A 213 48.15 1.40 2.78
N ALA A 214 47.74 2.09 3.85
CA ALA A 214 48.56 3.12 4.50
C ALA A 214 49.73 2.52 5.33
N ASP A 215 50.84 3.26 5.38
CA ASP A 215 51.98 2.93 6.22
C ASP A 215 51.65 3.07 7.72
N PRO A 216 52.35 2.33 8.61
CA PRO A 216 52.03 2.26 10.05
C PRO A 216 51.98 3.61 10.80
N GLY A 217 52.56 4.67 10.24
CA GLY A 217 52.63 6.01 10.84
C GLY A 217 51.45 6.94 10.51
N GLU A 218 50.66 6.64 9.48
CA GLU A 218 49.52 7.47 9.03
C GLU A 218 48.18 6.77 9.28
N ILE A 219 47.96 6.28 10.49
CA ILE A 219 46.72 5.60 10.88
C ILE A 219 45.78 6.65 11.50
N PRO A 220 44.81 7.26 10.76
CA PRO A 220 43.80 8.11 11.38
C PRO A 220 43.04 7.41 12.53
N ASP A 221 42.28 8.15 13.33
CA ASP A 221 41.46 7.53 14.38
C ASP A 221 40.23 6.84 13.76
N LEU A 222 40.38 5.55 13.43
CA LEU A 222 39.38 4.74 12.71
C LEU A 222 38.06 4.62 13.49
N PRO A 223 38.08 4.33 14.81
CA PRO A 223 36.87 4.30 15.61
C PRO A 223 36.13 5.64 15.60
N LYS A 224 36.81 6.77 15.82
CA LYS A 224 36.16 8.09 15.85
C LYS A 224 35.53 8.46 14.52
N LEU A 225 36.22 8.20 13.40
CA LEU A 225 35.71 8.55 12.08
C LEU A 225 34.55 7.63 11.68
N THR A 226 34.60 6.34 12.02
CA THR A 226 33.49 5.40 11.81
C THR A 226 32.26 5.82 12.61
N ASP A 227 32.42 6.16 13.89
CA ASP A 227 31.32 6.62 14.75
C ASP A 227 30.68 7.92 14.21
N LYS A 228 31.49 8.86 13.71
CA LYS A 228 31.00 10.07 13.04
C LYS A 228 30.14 9.74 11.82
N ILE A 229 30.59 8.81 10.96
CA ILE A 229 29.86 8.39 9.77
C ILE A 229 28.53 7.72 10.18
N VAL A 230 28.56 6.79 11.13
CA VAL A 230 27.37 6.07 11.60
C VAL A 230 26.35 7.03 12.22
N LYS A 231 26.79 7.97 13.07
CA LYS A 231 25.91 8.99 13.66
C LYS A 231 25.25 9.86 12.60
N ALA A 232 26.00 10.34 11.62
CA ALA A 232 25.44 11.11 10.50
C ALA A 232 24.43 10.28 9.68
N ALA A 233 24.79 9.03 9.38
CA ALA A 233 24.00 8.10 8.59
C ALA A 233 22.79 7.52 9.31
N THR A 234 22.64 7.71 10.62
CA THR A 234 21.49 7.22 11.40
C THR A 234 20.71 8.34 12.10
N LYS A 235 21.10 9.61 11.90
CA LYS A 235 20.44 10.80 12.46
C LYS A 235 18.93 10.86 12.24
N THR A 236 18.48 10.60 11.02
CA THR A 236 17.04 10.57 10.67
C THR A 236 16.64 9.14 10.36
N LYS A 237 15.77 8.52 11.17
CA LYS A 237 15.26 7.16 10.91
C LYS A 237 13.83 7.24 10.38
N ILE A 238 13.57 6.67 9.22
CA ILE A 238 12.25 6.69 8.56
C ILE A 238 11.63 5.29 8.60
N ALA A 239 12.44 4.26 8.38
CA ALA A 239 12.07 2.87 8.59
C ALA A 239 11.53 2.66 10.02
N GLY A 240 10.39 1.97 10.12
CA GLY A 240 9.68 1.77 11.39
C GLY A 240 8.92 3.00 11.92
N GLN A 241 9.17 4.21 11.40
CA GLN A 241 8.55 5.47 11.83
C GLN A 241 7.87 6.22 10.66
N THR A 242 7.46 5.46 9.63
CA THR A 242 6.91 6.05 8.39
C THR A 242 5.62 6.83 8.60
N THR A 243 4.86 6.53 9.66
CA THR A 243 3.63 7.26 9.97
C THR A 243 3.94 8.62 10.55
N GLU A 244 4.82 8.68 11.53
CA GLU A 244 5.31 9.88 12.17
C GLU A 244 6.00 10.78 11.14
N PHE A 245 6.79 10.19 10.25
CA PHE A 245 7.43 10.89 9.13
C PHE A 245 6.44 11.63 8.24
N VAL A 246 5.39 10.95 7.74
CA VAL A 246 4.37 11.59 6.89
C VAL A 246 3.69 12.75 7.61
N ASN A 247 3.38 12.61 8.90
CA ASN A 247 2.72 13.68 9.64
C ASN A 247 3.65 14.85 9.92
N LYS A 248 4.93 14.61 10.22
CA LYS A 248 5.94 15.67 10.33
C LYS A 248 6.06 16.47 9.03
N VAL A 249 6.03 15.79 7.89
CA VAL A 249 5.98 16.44 6.56
C VAL A 249 4.72 17.29 6.43
N LEU A 250 3.54 16.75 6.77
CA LEU A 250 2.27 17.49 6.71
C LEU A 250 2.24 18.71 7.64
N ASP A 251 2.82 18.61 8.84
CA ASP A 251 2.89 19.73 9.78
C ASP A 251 3.81 20.83 9.27
N LYS A 252 4.93 20.49 8.62
CA LYS A 252 5.75 21.45 7.88
C LYS A 252 4.96 22.13 6.74
N VAL A 253 4.13 21.39 6.00
CA VAL A 253 3.25 21.98 4.97
C VAL A 253 2.22 22.93 5.60
N LYS A 254 1.64 22.58 6.75
CA LYS A 254 0.74 23.47 7.50
C LYS A 254 1.44 24.74 7.96
N ALA A 255 2.72 24.65 8.33
CA ALA A 255 3.57 25.78 8.66
C ALA A 255 4.05 26.61 7.45
N GLY A 256 3.64 26.26 6.22
CA GLY A 256 3.93 27.02 5.00
C GLY A 256 5.08 26.48 4.15
N VAL A 257 5.79 25.42 4.59
CA VAL A 257 6.86 24.81 3.80
C VAL A 257 6.28 23.97 2.68
N GLY A 258 6.40 24.45 1.44
CA GLY A 258 5.72 23.87 0.29
C GLY A 258 6.00 22.39 0.02
N SER A 259 7.26 21.98 0.11
CA SER A 259 7.69 20.58 -0.06
C SER A 259 7.55 19.75 1.21
N GLY A 260 7.05 20.33 2.31
CA GLY A 260 7.03 19.68 3.62
C GLY A 260 8.42 19.32 4.15
N GLY A 261 9.46 20.00 3.65
CA GLY A 261 10.86 19.76 4.00
C GLY A 261 11.38 18.40 3.55
N LEU A 262 10.86 17.88 2.43
CA LEU A 262 11.38 16.70 1.77
C LEU A 262 12.74 16.98 1.09
N ASP A 263 12.96 18.22 0.65
CA ASP A 263 14.21 18.63 0.00
C ASP A 263 15.39 18.69 0.97
N ASP A 264 15.12 18.73 2.29
CA ASP A 264 16.13 18.84 3.35
C ASP A 264 16.64 17.48 3.88
N LEU A 265 16.23 16.36 3.25
CA LEU A 265 16.44 15.00 3.77
C LEU A 265 17.80 14.38 3.42
#